data_AF-A0A913WZ53-F1
#
_entry.id   AF-A0A913WZ53-F1
#
_cell.length_a   1.000
_cell.length_b   1.000
_cell.length_c   1.000
_cell.angle_alpha   90.00
_cell.angle_beta   90.00
_cell.angle_gamma   90.00
#
_symmetry.space_group_name_H-M   'P 1'
#
loop_
_entity.id
_entity.type
_entity.pdbx_description
1 polymer ?
#
loop_
_entity_poly.entity_id
_entity_poly.type
_entity_poly.pdbx_seq_one_letter_code
_entity_poly.pdbx_strand_id
1 'polypeptide(L)'
;MAVESSWIRWTANAVLSACLVLVVLAICYVVMWLRKKLMLLQPLKENCPGPKPVFLFGNALQLKNDSAEFYDQCIQWSNENWSKGFFCVWHTSFRVVVTIFKPELVEIFLGSNRQINKSFEYGMLRPWLGTVPEKSGGSGAD
;
A
#
# COMPACT_ATOMS: atom_id res chain seq x y z
N MET A 1 1.13 -52.28 -25.96
CA MET A 1 2.15 -51.33 -25.43
C MET A 1 2.13 -49.95 -26.11
N ALA A 2 2.05 -49.82 -27.45
CA ALA A 2 2.06 -48.49 -28.10
C ALA A 2 0.75 -47.68 -27.96
N VAL A 3 -0.40 -48.35 -27.79
CA VAL A 3 -1.71 -47.70 -27.61
C VAL A 3 -1.87 -47.13 -26.19
N GLU A 4 -1.22 -47.72 -25.19
CA GLU A 4 -1.32 -47.26 -23.80
C GLU A 4 -0.54 -45.97 -23.54
N SER A 5 0.50 -45.68 -24.32
CA SER A 5 1.29 -44.46 -24.16
C SER A 5 0.65 -43.24 -24.84
N SER A 6 -0.28 -43.43 -25.79
CA SER A 6 -0.87 -42.32 -26.55
C SER A 6 -1.90 -41.55 -25.73
N TRP A 7 -2.82 -42.22 -25.03
CA TRP A 7 -3.86 -41.57 -24.20
C TRP A 7 -3.27 -40.83 -22.99
N ILE A 8 -2.18 -41.34 -22.41
CA ILE A 8 -1.43 -40.66 -21.34
C ILE A 8 -0.86 -39.33 -21.85
N ARG A 9 -0.34 -39.29 -23.08
CA ARG A 9 0.19 -38.05 -23.68
C ARG A 9 -0.90 -37.02 -23.98
N TRP A 10 -2.06 -37.47 -24.48
CA TRP A 10 -3.19 -36.57 -24.74
C TRP A 10 -3.76 -35.96 -23.45
N THR A 11 -3.94 -36.79 -22.42
CA THR A 11 -4.44 -36.33 -21.11
C THR A 11 -3.45 -35.38 -20.43
N ALA A 12 -2.15 -35.70 -20.45
CA ALA A 12 -1.12 -34.80 -19.93
C ALA A 12 -1.12 -33.44 -20.66
N ASN A 13 -1.19 -33.43 -22.00
CA ASN A 13 -1.23 -32.19 -22.77
C ASN A 13 -2.50 -31.37 -22.51
N ALA A 14 -3.65 -32.01 -22.32
CA ALA A 14 -4.90 -31.35 -21.97
C ALA A 14 -4.87 -30.73 -20.56
N VAL A 15 -4.25 -31.41 -19.60
CA VAL A 15 -4.05 -30.86 -18.25
C VAL A 15 -3.09 -29.68 -18.28
N LEU A 16 -1.96 -29.79 -18.99
CA LEU A 16 -0.99 -28.70 -19.14
C LEU A 16 -1.60 -27.46 -19.81
N SER A 17 -2.42 -27.65 -20.85
CA SER A 17 -3.10 -26.54 -21.52
C SER A 17 -4.14 -25.87 -20.60
N ALA A 18 -4.91 -26.66 -19.85
CA ALA A 18 -5.85 -26.13 -18.85
C ALA A 18 -5.13 -25.34 -17.74
N CYS A 19 -4.02 -25.85 -17.20
CA CYS A 19 -3.20 -25.15 -16.23
C CYS A 19 -2.65 -23.83 -16.79
N LEU A 20 -2.17 -23.82 -18.03
CA LEU A 20 -1.68 -22.61 -18.68
C LEU A 20 -2.78 -21.57 -18.84
N VAL A 21 -3.98 -21.98 -19.26
CA VAL A 21 -5.15 -21.08 -19.36
C VAL A 21 -5.50 -20.50 -17.99
N LEU A 22 -5.53 -21.30 -16.93
CA LEU A 22 -5.79 -20.81 -15.57
C LEU A 22 -4.73 -19.81 -15.08
N VAL A 23 -3.46 -20.07 -15.36
CA VAL A 23 -2.36 -19.13 -15.04
C VAL A 23 -2.54 -17.82 -15.80
N VAL A 24 -2.85 -17.87 -17.10
CA VAL A 24 -3.12 -16.67 -17.90
C VAL A 24 -4.32 -15.89 -17.36
N LEU A 25 -5.42 -16.57 -17.02
CA LEU A 25 -6.60 -15.94 -16.42
C LEU A 25 -6.27 -15.30 -15.06
N ALA A 26 -5.49 -15.97 -14.22
CA ALA A 26 -5.03 -15.43 -12.94
C ALA A 26 -4.16 -14.18 -13.13
N ILE A 27 -3.21 -14.21 -14.07
CA ILE A 27 -2.38 -13.05 -14.42
C ILE A 27 -3.26 -11.90 -14.93
N CYS A 28 -4.19 -12.17 -15.85
CA CYS A 28 -5.12 -11.16 -16.37
C CYS A 28 -5.95 -10.54 -15.25
N TYR A 29 -6.49 -11.37 -14.33
CA TYR A 29 -7.23 -10.91 -13.17
C TYR A 29 -6.38 -10.01 -12.28
N VAL A 30 -5.17 -10.43 -11.93
CA VAL A 30 -4.23 -9.64 -11.12
C VAL A 30 -3.89 -8.32 -11.82
N VAL A 31 -3.61 -8.32 -13.12
CA VAL A 31 -3.31 -7.09 -13.88
C VAL A 31 -4.50 -6.15 -13.90
N MET A 32 -5.73 -6.64 -14.12
CA MET A 32 -6.95 -5.83 -14.09
C MET A 32 -7.17 -5.23 -12.70
N TRP A 33 -7.02 -6.03 -11.65
CA TRP A 33 -7.12 -5.58 -10.26
C TRP A 33 -6.10 -4.50 -9.93
N LEU A 34 -4.84 -4.71 -10.32
CA LEU A 34 -3.75 -3.75 -10.15
C LEU A 34 -4.04 -2.43 -10.88
N ARG A 35 -4.48 -2.48 -12.14
CA ARG A 35 -4.83 -1.29 -12.92
C ARG A 35 -5.94 -0.49 -12.26
N LYS A 36 -7.03 -1.15 -11.83
CA LYS A 36 -8.14 -0.47 -11.13
C LYS A 36 -7.63 0.22 -9.86
N LYS A 37 -6.79 -0.47 -9.07
CA LYS A 37 -6.22 0.09 -7.84
C LYS A 37 -5.30 1.28 -8.12
N LEU A 38 -4.45 1.19 -9.14
CA LEU A 38 -3.56 2.29 -9.53
C LEU A 38 -4.33 3.50 -10.07
N MET A 39 -5.42 3.30 -10.80
CA MET A 39 -6.30 4.39 -11.25
C MET A 39 -6.95 5.13 -10.08
N LEU A 40 -7.39 4.42 -9.03
CA LEU A 40 -7.92 5.06 -7.82
C LEU A 40 -6.88 5.92 -7.08
N LEU A 41 -5.59 5.58 -7.24
CA LEU A 41 -4.48 6.30 -6.61
C LEU A 41 -3.89 7.39 -7.52
N GLN A 42 -4.34 7.49 -8.77
CA GLN A 42 -3.82 8.48 -9.72
C GLN A 42 -4.04 9.94 -9.26
N PRO A 43 -5.22 10.33 -8.74
CA PRO A 43 -5.42 11.70 -8.23
C PRO A 43 -4.49 12.01 -7.06
N LEU A 44 -4.18 11.02 -6.21
CA LEU A 44 -3.21 11.18 -5.13
C LEU A 44 -1.81 11.35 -5.69
N LYS A 45 -1.40 10.57 -6.70
CA LYS A 45 -0.08 10.70 -7.35
C LYS A 45 0.14 12.07 -8.00
N GLU A 46 -0.91 12.67 -8.55
CA GLU A 46 -0.83 13.97 -9.22
C GLU A 46 -0.82 15.14 -8.22
N ASN A 47 -1.59 15.04 -7.13
CA ASN A 47 -1.75 16.14 -6.18
C ASN A 47 -0.83 16.07 -4.96
N CYS A 48 -0.31 14.89 -4.62
CA CYS A 48 0.58 14.71 -3.49
C CYS A 48 1.96 15.34 -3.75
N PRO A 49 2.33 16.40 -3.01
CA PRO A 49 3.71 16.86 -3.00
C PRO A 49 4.61 15.86 -2.27
N GLY A 50 5.86 15.75 -2.68
CA GLY A 50 6.84 14.88 -2.02
C GLY A 50 7.81 14.22 -2.99
N PRO A 51 8.68 13.35 -2.46
CA PRO A 51 9.68 12.66 -3.26
C PRO A 51 9.03 11.70 -4.25
N LYS A 52 9.58 11.62 -5.48
CA LYS A 52 9.02 10.77 -6.54
C LYS A 52 9.23 9.28 -6.19
N PRO A 53 8.17 8.46 -6.15
CA PRO A 53 8.27 7.05 -5.81
C PRO A 53 8.90 6.22 -6.93
N VAL A 54 9.68 5.20 -6.57
CA VAL A 54 10.09 4.11 -7.48
C VAL A 54 8.97 3.08 -7.64
N PHE A 55 8.95 2.40 -8.79
CA PHE A 55 7.81 1.60 -9.24
C PHE A 55 7.33 0.54 -8.23
N LEU A 56 8.22 -0.21 -7.58
CA LEU A 56 7.85 -1.31 -6.66
C LEU A 56 7.91 -0.90 -5.18
N PHE A 57 8.99 -0.21 -4.78
CA PHE A 57 9.27 0.09 -3.37
C PHE A 57 8.79 1.47 -2.92
N GLY A 58 8.13 2.23 -3.78
CA GLY A 58 7.73 3.60 -3.46
C GLY A 58 8.94 4.46 -3.15
N ASN A 59 8.96 5.11 -1.99
CA ASN A 59 10.07 5.91 -1.48
C ASN A 59 10.93 5.15 -0.46
N ALA A 60 10.70 3.87 -0.21
CA ALA A 60 11.44 3.11 0.83
C ALA A 60 12.96 3.18 0.64
N LEU A 61 13.44 3.13 -0.61
CA LEU A 61 14.87 3.25 -0.93
C LEU A 61 15.45 4.66 -0.77
N GLN A 62 14.59 5.67 -0.63
CA GLN A 62 15.00 7.07 -0.46
C GLN A 62 15.00 7.47 1.02
N LEU A 63 14.40 6.65 1.90
CA LEU A 63 14.39 6.90 3.34
C LEU A 63 15.78 6.63 3.91
N LYS A 64 16.24 7.54 4.78
CA LYS A 64 17.47 7.34 5.54
C LYS A 64 17.29 6.23 6.57
N ASN A 65 18.33 5.41 6.74
CA ASN A 65 18.30 4.26 7.67
C ASN A 65 18.66 4.67 9.10
N ASP A 66 19.49 5.70 9.26
CA ASP A 66 19.79 6.29 10.56
C ASP A 66 18.62 7.16 11.05
N SER A 67 18.28 7.06 12.35
CA SER A 67 17.10 7.73 12.89
C SER A 67 17.25 9.26 12.95
N ALA A 68 18.44 9.78 13.19
CA ALA A 68 18.68 11.23 13.20
C ALA A 68 18.63 11.77 11.76
N GLU A 69 19.30 11.10 10.81
CA GLU A 69 19.22 11.49 9.40
C GLU A 69 17.80 11.39 8.84
N PHE A 70 17.02 10.40 9.26
CA PHE A 70 15.61 10.26 8.86
C PHE A 70 14.75 11.38 9.40
N TYR A 71 14.96 11.78 10.65
CA TYR A 71 14.28 12.92 11.24
C TYR A 71 14.62 14.22 10.48
N ASP A 72 15.90 14.47 10.22
CA ASP A 72 16.35 15.64 9.45
C ASP A 72 15.76 15.64 8.03
N GLN A 73 15.69 14.48 7.39
CA GLN A 73 15.04 14.30 6.10
C GLN A 73 13.55 14.68 6.14
N CYS A 74 12.83 14.29 7.20
CA CYS A 74 11.41 14.65 7.37
C CYS A 74 11.24 16.16 7.55
N ILE A 75 12.11 16.81 8.33
CA ILE A 75 12.12 18.28 8.48
C ILE A 75 12.42 18.95 7.15
N GLN A 76 13.41 18.46 6.40
CA GLN A 76 13.74 18.97 5.08
C GLN A 76 12.55 18.89 4.13
N TRP A 77 11.91 17.73 4.00
CA TRP A 77 10.72 17.57 3.15
C TRP A 77 9.54 18.42 3.60
N SER A 78 9.39 18.64 4.91
CA SER A 78 8.37 19.56 5.44
C SER A 78 8.64 21.00 5.00
N ASN A 79 9.88 21.46 5.11
CA ASN A 79 10.29 22.81 4.70
C ASN A 79 10.11 23.03 3.19
N GLU A 80 10.52 22.05 2.36
CA GLU A 80 10.35 22.10 0.90
C GLU A 80 8.87 22.21 0.48
N ASN A 81 7.96 21.65 1.30
CA ASN A 81 6.53 21.60 1.00
C ASN A 81 5.69 22.49 1.93
N TRP A 82 6.33 23.47 2.59
CA TRP A 82 5.69 24.31 3.61
C TRP A 82 4.45 25.05 3.11
N SER A 83 4.48 25.50 1.85
CA SER A 83 3.37 26.20 1.20
C SER A 83 2.09 25.36 1.14
N LYS A 84 2.23 24.05 0.96
CA LYS A 84 1.10 23.11 0.90
C LYS A 84 0.71 22.59 2.30
N GLY A 85 1.65 22.56 3.24
CA GLY A 85 1.40 22.17 4.63
C GLY A 85 1.33 20.66 4.89
N PHE A 86 1.59 19.85 3.85
CA PHE A 86 1.70 18.40 3.93
C PHE A 86 2.64 17.88 2.83
N PHE A 87 3.16 16.67 3.03
CA PHE A 87 3.85 15.88 1.99
C PHE A 87 3.43 14.42 2.04
N CYS A 88 3.63 13.69 0.94
CA CYS A 88 3.27 12.30 0.82
C CYS A 88 4.50 11.43 0.55
N VAL A 89 4.58 10.29 1.24
CA VAL A 89 5.61 9.27 1.06
C VAL A 89 4.94 7.94 0.74
N TRP A 90 5.37 7.28 -0.32
CA TRP A 90 4.83 6.00 -0.74
C TRP A 90 5.64 4.88 -0.09
N HIS A 91 5.04 4.05 0.76
CA HIS A 91 5.74 2.87 1.30
C HIS A 91 5.83 1.73 0.27
N THR A 92 4.92 1.69 -0.70
CA THR A 92 4.82 0.70 -1.79
C THR A 92 3.99 1.33 -2.92
N SER A 93 3.93 0.72 -4.10
CA SER A 93 3.07 1.14 -5.23
C SER A 93 1.59 1.35 -4.88
N PHE A 94 1.13 0.86 -3.71
CA PHE A 94 -0.29 0.85 -3.34
C PHE A 94 -0.61 1.53 -1.99
N ARG A 95 0.39 2.09 -1.29
CA ARG A 95 0.19 2.72 0.01
C ARG A 95 0.96 4.03 0.09
N VAL A 96 0.22 5.07 0.46
CA VAL A 96 0.73 6.42 0.68
C VAL A 96 0.55 6.80 2.14
N VAL A 97 1.59 7.36 2.72
CA VAL A 97 1.62 8.01 4.03
C VAL A 97 1.59 9.50 3.77
N VAL A 98 0.62 10.19 4.36
CA VAL A 98 0.48 11.65 4.24
C VAL A 98 0.91 12.26 5.56
N THR A 99 2.01 13.01 5.53
CA THR A 99 2.54 13.73 6.68
C THR A 99 2.03 15.16 6.64
N ILE A 100 1.28 15.54 7.67
CA ILE A 100 0.69 16.87 7.81
C ILE A 100 1.41 17.55 8.98
N PHE A 101 1.91 18.76 8.73
CA PHE A 101 2.74 19.48 9.69
C PHE A 101 2.31 20.94 9.87
N LYS A 102 1.43 21.45 9.00
CA LYS A 102 0.86 22.79 9.12
C LYS A 102 -0.30 22.78 10.13
N PRO A 103 -0.29 23.64 11.16
CA PRO A 103 -1.22 23.53 12.31
C PRO A 103 -2.69 23.63 11.90
N GLU A 104 -3.03 24.48 10.94
CA GLU A 104 -4.40 24.66 10.47
C GLU A 104 -4.96 23.38 9.83
N LEU A 105 -4.11 22.61 9.13
CA LEU A 105 -4.51 21.32 8.58
C LEU A 105 -4.60 20.26 9.67
N VAL A 106 -3.61 20.23 10.58
CA VAL A 106 -3.58 19.28 11.69
C VAL A 106 -4.84 19.40 12.55
N GLU A 107 -5.30 20.61 12.86
CA GLU A 107 -6.52 20.85 13.64
C GLU A 107 -7.77 20.27 12.96
N ILE A 108 -7.91 20.45 11.65
CA ILE A 108 -9.04 19.90 10.87
C ILE A 108 -9.06 18.38 10.94
N PHE A 109 -7.90 17.73 10.76
CA PHE A 109 -7.82 16.27 10.76
C PHE A 109 -7.96 15.68 12.17
N LEU A 110 -7.36 16.31 13.18
CA LEU A 110 -7.43 15.84 14.57
C LEU A 110 -8.78 16.14 15.22
N GLY A 111 -9.49 17.18 14.78
CA GLY A 111 -10.83 17.51 15.27
C GLY A 111 -11.92 16.52 14.82
N SER A 112 -11.65 15.70 13.79
CA SER A 112 -12.61 14.77 13.20
C SER A 112 -12.40 13.34 13.70
N ASN A 113 -13.24 12.88 14.63
CA ASN A 113 -13.17 11.50 15.13
C ASN A 113 -13.54 10.46 14.05
N ARG A 114 -14.32 10.85 13.03
CA ARG A 114 -14.75 9.95 11.93
C ARG A 114 -13.60 9.50 11.02
N GLN A 115 -12.53 10.29 10.94
CA GLN A 115 -11.42 10.07 10.01
C GLN A 115 -10.19 9.43 10.67
N ILE A 116 -10.14 9.38 12.01
CA ILE A 116 -9.00 8.85 12.77
C ILE A 116 -9.30 7.40 13.15
N ASN A 117 -8.95 6.49 12.25
CA ASN A 117 -8.90 5.06 12.57
C ASN A 117 -7.47 4.66 12.94
N LYS A 118 -7.33 3.63 13.78
CA LYS A 118 -6.01 3.04 14.08
C LYS A 118 -5.36 2.62 12.76
N SER A 119 -4.13 3.08 12.55
CA SER A 119 -3.42 2.81 11.32
C SER A 119 -2.91 1.36 11.27
N PHE A 120 -2.53 0.90 10.09
CA PHE A 120 -1.95 -0.44 9.91
C PHE A 120 -0.64 -0.57 10.71
N GLU A 121 0.13 0.51 10.77
CA GLU A 121 1.41 0.62 11.48
C GLU A 121 1.22 0.42 12.98
N TYR A 122 0.13 0.95 13.54
CA TYR A 122 -0.21 0.68 14.94
C TYR A 122 -0.38 -0.83 15.19
N GLY A 123 -0.99 -1.56 14.25
CA GLY A 123 -1.11 -3.02 14.29
C GLY A 123 0.24 -3.74 14.35
N MET A 124 1.25 -3.24 13.62
CA MET A 124 2.61 -3.78 13.66
C MET A 124 3.33 -3.50 14.98
N LEU A 125 3.01 -2.37 15.63
CA LEU A 125 3.59 -1.98 16.91
C LEU A 125 2.89 -2.62 18.12
N ARG A 126 1.71 -3.23 17.95
CA ARG A 126 0.96 -3.90 19.03
C ARG A 126 1.82 -4.89 19.85
N PRO A 127 2.65 -5.76 19.25
CA PRO A 127 3.48 -6.69 20.02
C PRO A 127 4.52 -5.98 20.91
N TRP A 128 5.02 -4.82 20.47
CA TRP A 128 6.02 -4.03 21.20
C TRP A 128 5.40 -3.17 22.32
N LEU A 129 4.18 -2.68 22.11
CA LEU A 129 3.44 -1.87 23.07
C LEU A 129 2.77 -2.69 24.18
N GLY A 130 2.73 -4.02 24.03
CA GLY A 130 1.96 -4.92 24.88
C GLY A 130 0.47 -4.97 24.50
N THR A 131 -0.23 -6.01 24.95
CA THR A 131 -1.69 -6.15 24.77
C THR A 131 -2.42 -5.12 25.61
N VAL A 132 -2.68 -3.94 25.04
CA VAL A 132 -3.71 -3.06 25.58
C VAL A 132 -5.07 -3.69 25.24
N PRO A 133 -5.93 -4.03 26.21
CA PRO A 133 -7.25 -4.57 25.94
C PRO A 133 -8.01 -3.61 25.03
N GLU A 134 -8.37 -4.08 23.85
CA GLU A 134 -9.14 -3.31 22.89
C GLU A 134 -10.56 -3.20 23.42
N LYS A 135 -10.96 -2.02 23.92
CA LYS A 135 -12.38 -1.71 24.00
C LYS A 135 -12.91 -1.70 22.57
N SER A 136 -13.54 -2.79 22.17
CA SER A 136 -14.26 -2.94 20.91
C SER A 136 -15.40 -1.93 20.89
N GLY A 137 -15.12 -0.73 20.37
CA GLY A 137 -16.12 0.29 20.12
C GLY A 137 -16.84 0.01 18.80
N GLY A 138 -18.08 -0.47 18.89
CA GLY A 138 -19.12 -0.21 17.90
C GLY A 138 -19.13 -1.08 16.65
N SER A 139 -19.49 -2.36 16.80
CA SER A 139 -20.23 -3.07 15.76
C SER A 139 -21.73 -2.79 15.96
N GLY A 140 -22.25 -1.81 15.22
CA GLY A 140 -23.66 -1.73 14.80
C GLY A 140 -23.59 -1.14 13.39
N ALA A 141 -23.78 -1.91 12.31
CA ALA A 141 -25.09 -2.33 11.83
C ALA A 141 -26.05 -1.14 11.84
N ASP A 142 -25.93 -0.30 10.82
CA ASP A 142 -27.00 0.36 10.05
C ASP A 142 -26.41 0.85 8.72
#